data_AF-H9CNN1-F1
#
_entry.id   AF-H9CNN1-F1
#
_cell.length_a   1.000
_cell.length_b   1.000
_cell.length_c   1.000
_cell.angle_alpha   90.00
_cell.angle_beta   90.00
_cell.angle_gamma   90.00
#
_symmetry.space_group_name_H-M   'P 1'
#
loop_
_entity.id
_entity.type
_entity.pdbx_description
1 polymer ?
#
loop_
_entity_poly.entity_id
_entity_poly.type
_entity_poly.pdbx_seq_one_letter_code
_entity_poly.pdbx_strand_id
1 'polypeptide(L)' 'MSNKNLITVNPTAGSKLRKKVYIYDNNKEFIKSYDSVGIAVKELHISSETIKKYLNTNKLYKDKYFYSELQ' A
#
# COMPACT_ATOMS: atom_id res chain seq x y z
N MET A 1 7.16 37.24 -27.18
CA MET A 1 7.07 36.17 -28.20
C MET A 1 8.03 35.07 -27.75
N SER A 2 7.53 34.10 -26.98
CA SER A 2 7.20 32.72 -27.43
C SER A 2 8.47 31.85 -27.42
N ASN A 3 8.59 30.71 -26.74
CA ASN A 3 7.58 29.72 -26.36
C ASN A 3 7.97 28.98 -25.06
N LYS A 4 6.95 28.72 -24.24
CA LYS A 4 6.94 27.65 -23.24
C LYS A 4 6.92 26.32 -23.99
N ASN A 5 7.84 25.40 -23.72
CA ASN A 5 7.65 24.02 -24.12
C ASN A 5 7.42 23.17 -22.87
N LEU A 6 6.14 23.03 -22.54
CA LEU A 6 5.61 21.97 -21.69
C LEU A 6 5.92 20.64 -22.38
N ILE A 7 6.88 19.90 -21.87
CA ILE A 7 6.97 18.47 -22.12
C ILE A 7 5.81 17.80 -21.38
N THR A 8 4.65 17.78 -22.02
CA THR A 8 3.55 16.86 -21.69
C THR A 8 4.05 15.46 -21.97
N VAL A 9 4.64 14.82 -20.95
CA VAL A 9 4.80 13.37 -20.96
C VAL A 9 3.40 12.77 -20.82
N ASN A 10 2.90 12.21 -21.91
CA ASN A 10 1.67 11.42 -21.91
C ASN A 10 1.92 10.15 -21.07
N PRO A 11 1.19 9.89 -19.96
CA PRO A 11 1.23 8.58 -19.33
C PRO A 11 0.34 7.62 -20.12
N THR A 12 0.85 7.09 -21.24
CA THR A 12 0.27 5.93 -21.91
C THR A 12 0.63 4.65 -21.13
N ALA A 13 -0.37 3.79 -20.94
CA ALA A 13 -0.38 2.55 -20.14
C ALA A 13 -0.54 2.74 -18.63
N GLY A 14 -1.73 2.38 -18.12
CA GLY A 14 -2.13 2.50 -16.72
C GLY A 14 -1.18 1.81 -15.75
N SER A 15 -0.20 2.56 -15.25
CA SER A 15 0.56 2.22 -14.06
C SER A 15 -0.41 2.23 -12.89
N LYS A 16 -1.04 1.08 -12.62
CA LYS A 16 -1.85 0.85 -11.42
C LYS A 16 -0.93 1.14 -10.25
N LEU A 17 -1.04 2.34 -9.67
CA LEU A 17 -0.20 2.81 -8.57
C LEU A 17 -0.17 1.68 -7.54
N ARG A 18 1.02 1.10 -7.34
CA ARG A 18 1.17 -0.01 -6.41
C ARG A 18 0.93 0.58 -5.02
N LYS A 19 -0.14 0.14 -4.37
CA LYS A 19 -0.49 0.62 -3.03
C LYS A 19 0.43 -0.06 -2.02
N LYS A 20 1.26 0.74 -1.35
CA LYS A 20 2.05 0.30 -0.19
C LYS A 20 1.12 -0.23 0.90
N VAL A 21 1.66 -1.11 1.73
CA VAL A 21 0.97 -1.66 2.90
C VAL A 21 1.87 -1.46 4.11
N TYR A 22 1.36 -0.77 5.11
CA TYR A 22 2.02 -0.52 6.40
C TYR A 22 1.42 -1.46 7.44
N ILE A 23 2.29 -2.13 8.19
CA ILE A 23 1.92 -3.10 9.22
C ILE A 23 2.30 -2.54 10.58
N TYR A 24 1.37 -2.62 11.52
CA TYR A 24 1.54 -2.21 12.91
C TYR A 24 1.15 -3.35 13.84
N ASP A 25 1.76 -3.39 15.02
CA ASP A 25 1.42 -4.33 16.10
C ASP A 25 0.09 -3.97 16.78
N ASN A 26 -0.41 -4.79 17.70
CA ASN A 26 -1.57 -4.51 18.53
C ASN A 26 -1.43 -3.21 19.35
N ASN A 27 -0.21 -2.78 19.67
CA ASN A 27 0.08 -1.50 20.32
C ASN A 27 0.08 -0.30 19.36
N LYS A 28 -0.25 -0.52 18.07
CA LYS A 28 -0.14 0.46 16.97
C LYS A 28 1.30 0.96 16.73
N GLU A 29 2.29 0.20 17.14
CA GLU A 29 3.69 0.47 16.83
C GLU A 29 4.02 -0.02 15.42
N PHE A 30 4.73 0.80 14.63
CA PHE A 30 5.09 0.45 13.27
C PHE A 30 6.07 -0.73 13.25
N ILE A 31 5.74 -1.77 12.49
CA ILE A 31 6.59 -2.96 12.34
C ILE A 31 7.37 -2.87 11.03
N LYS A 32 6.65 -2.79 9.91
CA LYS A 32 7.23 -2.90 8.56
C LYS A 32 6.27 -2.37 7.50
N SER A 33 6.81 -1.94 6.36
CA SER A 33 6.02 -1.62 5.18
C SER A 33 6.44 -2.48 3.98
N TYR A 34 5.48 -2.73 3.09
CA TYR A 34 5.67 -3.44 1.83
C TYR A 34 5.27 -2.55 0.68
N ASP A 35 6.02 -2.61 -0.43
CA ASP A 35 5.75 -1.77 -1.58
C ASP A 35 4.42 -2.12 -2.28
N SER A 36 3.85 -3.28 -1.97
CA SER A 36 2.59 -3.76 -2.55
C SER A 36 1.93 -4.84 -1.69
N VAL A 37 0.60 -4.95 -1.79
CA VAL A 37 -0.16 -6.08 -1.23
C VAL A 37 0.42 -7.43 -1.68
N GLY A 38 0.85 -7.57 -2.94
CA GLY A 38 1.44 -8.82 -3.43
C GLY A 38 2.74 -9.23 -2.73
N ILE A 39 3.54 -8.26 -2.29
CA ILE A 39 4.77 -8.54 -1.51
C ILE A 39 4.36 -8.95 -0.09
N ALA A 40 3.41 -8.24 0.53
CA ALA A 40 2.89 -8.57 1.84
C ALA A 40 2.27 -9.97 1.90
N VAL A 41 1.55 -10.40 0.85
CA VAL A 41 0.99 -11.77 0.74
C VAL A 41 2.08 -12.83 0.81
N LYS A 42 3.18 -12.62 0.07
CA LYS A 42 4.30 -13.58 0.00
C LYS A 42 5.05 -13.67 1.33
N GLU A 43 5.36 -12.52 1.91
CA GLU A 43 6.19 -12.41 3.12
C GLU A 43 5.43 -12.77 4.40
N LEU A 44 4.14 -12.41 4.48
CA LEU A 44 3.31 -12.69 5.65
C LEU A 44 2.58 -14.04 5.54
N HIS A 45 2.57 -14.67 4.36
CA HIS A 45 1.76 -15.84 4.05
C HIS A 45 0.26 -15.63 4.35
N ILE A 46 -0.25 -14.43 4.06
CA ILE A 46 -1.65 -14.03 4.26
C ILE A 46 -2.31 -13.81 2.90
N SER A 47 -3.51 -14.37 2.69
CA SER A 47 -4.26 -14.18 1.45
C SER A 47 -4.55 -12.72 1.14
N SER A 48 -4.51 -12.35 -0.14
CA SER A 48 -4.75 -10.96 -0.56
C SER A 48 -6.14 -10.44 -0.18
N GLU A 49 -7.15 -11.33 -0.14
CA GLU A 49 -8.50 -11.03 0.35
C GLU A 49 -8.50 -10.65 1.82
N THR A 50 -7.78 -11.39 2.65
CA THR A 50 -7.64 -11.07 4.08
C THR A 50 -6.97 -9.73 4.27
N ILE A 51 -5.85 -9.47 3.59
CA ILE A 51 -5.20 -8.15 3.68
C ILE A 51 -6.18 -7.05 3.29
N LYS A 52 -6.88 -7.17 2.17
CA LYS A 52 -7.89 -6.18 1.73
C LYS A 52 -9.07 -6.03 2.69
N LYS A 53 -9.52 -7.13 3.30
CA LYS A 53 -10.63 -7.15 4.27
C LYS A 53 -10.31 -6.36 5.54
N TYR A 54 -9.05 -6.38 5.98
CA TYR A 54 -8.61 -5.70 7.20
C TYR A 54 -7.92 -4.35 6.92
N LEU A 55 -7.52 -4.07 5.68
CA LEU A 55 -6.89 -2.82 5.26
C LEU A 55 -7.76 -1.60 5.60
N ASN A 56 -7.19 -0.64 6.33
CA ASN A 56 -7.83 0.61 6.75
C ASN A 56 -9.11 0.42 7.60
N THR A 57 -9.34 -0.78 8.15
CA THR A 57 -10.55 -1.05 8.95
C THR A 57 -10.38 -0.77 10.44
N ASN A 58 -9.16 -0.45 10.88
CA ASN A 58 -8.79 -0.33 12.29
C ASN A 58 -9.15 -1.58 13.12
N LYS A 59 -9.21 -2.76 12.46
CA LYS A 59 -9.39 -4.08 13.09
C LYS A 59 -8.11 -4.89 12.98
N LEU A 60 -7.85 -5.71 13.99
CA LEU A 60 -6.70 -6.62 14.03
C LEU A 60 -6.97 -7.90 13.25
N TYR A 61 -5.95 -8.39 12.55
CA TYR A 61 -5.84 -9.77 12.13
C TYR A 61 -4.54 -10.36 12.65
N LYS A 62 -4.62 -11.35 13.56
CA LYS A 62 -3.45 -11.98 14.22
C LYS A 62 -2.45 -10.94 14.73
N ASP A 63 -2.95 -10.04 15.57
CA ASP A 63 -2.18 -8.98 16.24
C ASP A 63 -1.55 -7.93 15.30
N LYS A 64 -2.04 -7.85 14.05
CA LYS A 64 -1.55 -6.87 13.08
C LYS A 64 -2.65 -5.97 12.55
N TYR A 65 -2.34 -4.68 12.44
CA TYR A 65 -3.10 -3.73 11.64
C TYR A 65 -2.49 -3.58 10.25
N PHE A 66 -3.35 -3.26 9.28
CA PHE A 66 -2.97 -3.06 7.88
C PHE A 66 -3.47 -1.70 7.42
N TYR A 67 -2.58 -0.85 6.92
CA TYR A 67 -2.93 0.46 6.35
C TYR A 67 -2.32 0.67 4.98
N SER A 68 -3.00 1.42 4.11
CA SER A 68 -2.45 1.82 2.81
C SER A 68 -1.59 3.08 2.86
N GLU A 69 -1.59 3.75 4.01
CA GLU A 69 -0.91 5.02 4.28
C GLU A 69 -0.21 4.93 5.64
N LEU A 70 0.82 5.77 5.85
CA LEU A 70 1.48 5.87 7.14
C LEU A 70 0.49 6.49 8.15
N GLN A 71 0.49 6.00 9.39
CA GLN A 71 -0.40 6.43 10.48
C GLN A 71 0.39 7.13 11.57
#